data_AF-J2T5Z6-F1
#
_entry.id   AF-J2T5Z6-F1
#
_cell.length_a   1.000
_cell.length_b   1.000
_cell.length_c   1.000
_cell.angle_alpha   90.00
_cell.angle_beta   90.00
_cell.angle_gamma   90.00
#
_symmetry.space_group_name_H-M   'P 1'
#
loop_
_entity.id
_entity.type
_entity.pdbx_description
1 polymer ?
#
loop_
_entity_poly.entity_id
_entity_poly.type
_entity_poly.pdbx_seq_one_letter_code
_entity_poly.pdbx_strand_id
1 'polypeptide(L)'
;MSYTVKLVDFPDAPADVIATAESRFRRELDKLLGDGVEPALKAFENASESSADELTKDELALAATWAKAYEAAKTAGFRALGEADEAYFEIRLD
;
A
#
# COMPACT_ATOMS: atom_id res chain seq x y z
N MET A 1 0.89 -5.72 -14.80
CA MET A 1 2.19 -5.87 -14.12
C MET A 1 1.99 -6.60 -12.80
N SER A 2 3.02 -7.25 -12.26
CA SER A 2 2.98 -7.83 -10.92
C SER A 2 3.68 -6.89 -9.92
N TYR A 3 3.17 -6.87 -8.70
CA TYR A 3 3.82 -6.26 -7.56
C TYR A 3 3.72 -7.24 -6.39
N THR A 4 4.60 -7.10 -5.43
CA THR A 4 4.62 -7.88 -4.20
C THR A 4 4.25 -7.03 -3.00
N VAL A 5 3.66 -7.66 -2.01
CA VAL A 5 3.28 -7.05 -0.73
C VAL A 5 3.95 -7.86 0.36
N LYS A 6 4.62 -7.19 1.30
CA LYS A 6 5.22 -7.81 2.47
C LYS A 6 4.78 -7.13 3.74
N LEU A 7 4.39 -7.89 4.74
CA LEU A 7 4.18 -7.37 6.08
C LEU A 7 5.54 -7.24 6.78
N VAL A 8 5.85 -6.04 7.26
CA VAL A 8 7.10 -5.71 7.94
C VAL A 8 6.79 -5.30 9.39
N ASP A 9 7.77 -5.51 10.27
CA ASP A 9 7.69 -5.17 11.71
C ASP A 9 6.51 -5.84 12.45
N PHE A 10 6.18 -7.07 12.05
CA PHE A 10 5.20 -7.93 12.73
C PHE A 10 5.84 -9.26 13.19
N PRO A 11 6.74 -9.21 14.20
CA PRO A 11 7.40 -10.40 14.73
C PRO A 11 6.40 -11.34 15.43
N ASP A 12 6.80 -12.61 15.61
CA ASP A 12 6.05 -13.64 16.35
C ASP A 12 4.71 -14.10 15.74
N ALA A 13 4.34 -13.58 14.57
CA ALA A 13 3.16 -14.03 13.85
C ALA A 13 3.41 -15.30 13.02
N PRO A 14 2.45 -16.25 13.01
CA PRO A 14 2.52 -17.42 12.13
C PRO A 14 2.58 -17.04 10.65
N ALA A 15 3.33 -17.79 9.85
CA ALA A 15 3.51 -17.50 8.42
C ALA A 15 2.19 -17.51 7.62
N ASP A 16 1.22 -18.34 8.00
CA ASP A 16 -0.12 -18.38 7.41
C ASP A 16 -0.94 -17.12 7.74
N VAL A 17 -0.76 -16.58 8.94
CA VAL A 17 -1.38 -15.33 9.38
C VAL A 17 -0.81 -14.14 8.60
N ILE A 18 0.51 -14.09 8.44
CA ILE A 18 1.21 -13.10 7.61
C ILE A 18 0.72 -13.16 6.16
N ALA A 19 0.77 -14.35 5.53
CA ALA A 19 0.35 -14.53 4.14
C ALA A 19 -1.13 -14.15 3.92
N THR A 20 -1.98 -14.44 4.89
CA THR A 20 -3.40 -14.05 4.84
C THR A 20 -3.57 -12.53 4.90
N ALA A 21 -2.80 -11.84 5.73
CA ALA A 21 -2.84 -10.38 5.84
C ALA A 21 -2.33 -9.70 4.56
N GLU A 22 -1.20 -10.16 4.03
CA GLU A 22 -0.64 -9.68 2.75
C GLU A 22 -1.63 -9.91 1.59
N SER A 23 -2.27 -11.07 1.53
CA SER A 23 -3.28 -11.39 0.52
C SER A 23 -4.50 -10.48 0.60
N ARG A 24 -4.97 -10.18 1.82
CA ARG A 24 -6.10 -9.24 2.04
C ARG A 24 -5.74 -7.82 1.63
N PHE A 25 -4.55 -7.36 2.04
CA PHE A 25 -4.03 -6.05 1.67
C PHE A 25 -3.99 -5.92 0.14
N ARG A 26 -3.33 -6.86 -0.54
CA ARG A 26 -3.22 -6.89 -2.00
C ARG A 26 -4.58 -6.87 -2.67
N ARG A 27 -5.52 -7.70 -2.21
CA ARG A 27 -6.86 -7.79 -2.78
C ARG A 27 -7.64 -6.48 -2.64
N GLU A 28 -7.53 -5.79 -1.52
CA GLU A 28 -8.20 -4.51 -1.33
C GLU A 28 -7.54 -3.41 -2.17
N LEU A 29 -6.21 -3.42 -2.30
CA LEU A 29 -5.50 -2.49 -3.17
C LEU A 29 -5.87 -2.70 -4.66
N ASP A 30 -5.90 -3.95 -5.13
CA ASP A 30 -6.34 -4.32 -6.48
C ASP A 30 -7.80 -3.91 -6.73
N LYS A 31 -8.66 -4.00 -5.71
CA LYS A 31 -10.06 -3.57 -5.80
C LYS A 31 -10.23 -2.06 -5.91
N LEU A 32 -9.38 -1.29 -5.23
CA LEU A 32 -9.46 0.17 -5.18
C LEU A 32 -8.78 0.84 -6.37
N LEU A 33 -7.66 0.28 -6.83
CA LEU A 33 -6.82 0.89 -7.87
C LEU A 33 -6.81 0.09 -9.18
N GLY A 34 -7.06 -1.21 -9.15
CA GLY A 34 -6.97 -2.07 -10.34
C GLY A 34 -5.60 -1.97 -11.02
N ASP A 35 -5.59 -1.73 -12.32
CA ASP A 35 -4.36 -1.50 -13.09
C ASP A 35 -3.64 -0.17 -12.73
N GLY A 36 -4.26 0.67 -11.90
CA GLY A 36 -3.74 1.96 -11.45
C GLY A 36 -2.76 1.90 -10.27
N VAL A 37 -2.44 0.71 -9.74
CA VAL A 37 -1.51 0.55 -8.59
C VAL A 37 -0.15 1.19 -8.87
N GLU A 38 0.48 0.84 -9.99
CA GLU A 38 1.80 1.34 -10.37
C GLU A 38 1.85 2.86 -10.57
N PRO A 39 0.99 3.48 -11.41
CA PRO A 39 1.03 4.93 -11.61
C PRO A 39 0.69 5.71 -10.33
N ALA A 40 -0.18 5.16 -9.47
CA ALA A 40 -0.51 5.80 -8.20
C ALA A 40 0.66 5.73 -7.20
N LEU A 41 1.34 4.58 -7.09
CA LEU A 41 2.54 4.42 -6.26
C LEU A 41 3.65 5.36 -6.72
N LYS A 42 3.97 5.37 -8.02
CA LYS A 42 5.01 6.25 -8.58
C LYS A 42 4.69 7.73 -8.34
N ALA A 43 3.44 8.13 -8.50
CA ALA A 43 3.03 9.50 -8.21
C ALA A 43 3.21 9.85 -6.72
N PHE A 44 2.95 8.92 -5.81
CA PHE A 44 3.15 9.12 -4.37
C PHE A 44 4.63 9.18 -3.97
N GLU A 45 5.48 8.32 -4.54
CA GLU A 45 6.93 8.34 -4.35
C GLU A 45 7.51 9.65 -4.86
N ASN A 46 7.20 10.02 -6.11
CA ASN A 46 7.57 11.31 -6.69
C ASN A 46 7.11 12.48 -5.82
N ALA A 47 5.89 12.42 -5.29
CA ALA A 47 5.35 13.48 -4.45
C ALA A 47 6.02 13.59 -3.08
N SER A 48 6.61 12.50 -2.59
CA SER A 48 7.35 12.46 -1.32
C SER A 48 8.80 12.92 -1.49
N GLU A 49 9.38 12.69 -2.67
CA GLU A 49 10.76 13.07 -2.99
C GLU A 49 10.90 14.46 -3.62
N SER A 50 9.85 14.94 -4.30
CA SER A 50 9.85 16.23 -5.02
C SER A 50 9.15 17.34 -4.23
N SER A 51 9.47 18.60 -4.53
CA SER A 51 8.72 19.72 -3.96
C SER A 51 7.33 19.80 -4.59
N ALA A 52 6.32 20.23 -3.83
CA ALA A 52 4.95 20.34 -4.31
C ALA A 52 4.81 21.25 -5.57
N ASP A 53 5.71 22.20 -5.75
CA ASP A 53 5.77 23.11 -6.90
C ASP A 53 6.21 22.41 -8.21
N GLU A 54 6.77 21.20 -8.13
CA GLU A 54 7.26 20.42 -9.26
C GLU A 54 6.24 19.36 -9.74
N LEU A 55 5.19 19.12 -8.95
CA LEU A 55 4.16 18.12 -9.24
C LEU A 55 2.99 18.71 -10.00
N THR A 56 2.52 17.99 -11.01
CA THR A 56 1.27 18.34 -11.69
C THR A 56 0.05 18.06 -10.81
N LYS A 57 -1.08 18.70 -11.12
CA LYS A 57 -2.36 18.43 -10.42
C LYS A 57 -2.79 16.96 -10.53
N ASP A 58 -2.48 16.33 -11.66
CA ASP A 58 -2.83 14.92 -11.90
C ASP A 58 -1.97 13.98 -11.04
N GLU A 59 -0.67 14.28 -10.88
CA GLU A 59 0.21 13.54 -9.98
C GLU A 59 -0.20 13.69 -8.51
N LEU A 60 -0.57 14.90 -8.09
CA LEU A 60 -1.10 15.14 -6.74
C LEU A 60 -2.40 14.35 -6.50
N ALA A 61 -3.29 14.29 -7.51
CA ALA A 61 -4.52 13.51 -7.42
C ALA A 61 -4.25 12.00 -7.33
N LEU A 62 -3.29 11.49 -8.11
CA LEU A 62 -2.85 10.10 -8.06
C LEU A 62 -2.19 9.74 -6.72
N ALA A 63 -1.30 10.60 -6.21
CA ALA A 63 -0.66 10.42 -4.91
C ALA A 63 -1.69 10.42 -3.76
N ALA A 64 -2.68 11.33 -3.81
CA ALA A 64 -3.76 11.34 -2.83
C ALA A 64 -4.66 10.10 -2.93
N THR A 65 -4.86 9.59 -4.15
CA THR A 65 -5.61 8.35 -4.39
C THR A 65 -4.86 7.13 -3.85
N TRP A 66 -3.54 7.08 -4.07
CA TRP A 66 -2.66 6.08 -3.48
C TRP A 66 -2.75 6.06 -1.97
N ALA A 67 -2.55 7.20 -1.31
CA ALA A 67 -2.56 7.30 0.16
C ALA A 67 -3.89 6.77 0.76
N LYS A 68 -5.03 7.11 0.15
CA LYS A 68 -6.34 6.61 0.58
C LYS A 68 -6.49 5.11 0.38
N ALA A 69 -6.04 4.60 -0.77
CA ALA A 69 -6.13 3.18 -1.08
C ALA A 69 -5.21 2.35 -0.18
N TYR A 70 -4.01 2.83 0.10
CA TYR A 70 -3.07 2.23 1.04
C TYR A 70 -3.66 2.12 2.44
N GLU A 71 -4.23 3.19 2.99
CA GLU A 71 -4.83 3.18 4.34
C GLU A 71 -6.04 2.23 4.43
N ALA A 72 -6.87 2.18 3.39
CA ALA A 72 -7.97 1.23 3.32
C ALA A 72 -7.48 -0.22 3.25
N ALA A 73 -6.46 -0.49 2.43
CA ALA A 73 -5.84 -1.81 2.32
C ALA A 73 -5.14 -2.22 3.62
N LYS A 74 -4.45 -1.28 4.29
CA LYS A 74 -3.79 -1.47 5.59
C LYS A 74 -4.82 -1.88 6.65
N THR A 75 -5.94 -1.15 6.71
CA THR A 75 -7.06 -1.47 7.60
C THR A 75 -7.62 -2.87 7.32
N ALA A 76 -7.77 -3.24 6.04
CA ALA A 76 -8.26 -4.56 5.65
C ALA A 76 -7.27 -5.70 5.99
N GLY A 77 -5.96 -5.46 5.81
CA GLY A 77 -4.89 -6.38 6.16
C GLY A 77 -4.80 -6.65 7.66
N PHE A 78 -4.87 -5.60 8.48
CA PHE A 78 -4.79 -5.70 9.94
C PHE A 78 -6.08 -6.09 10.64
N ARG A 79 -7.23 -6.08 9.95
CA ARG A 79 -8.55 -6.35 10.53
C ARG A 79 -8.63 -7.64 11.39
N ALA A 80 -7.83 -8.66 11.08
CA ALA A 80 -7.80 -9.91 11.84
C ALA A 80 -6.52 -10.10 12.68
N LEU A 81 -5.58 -9.17 12.62
CA LEU A 81 -4.29 -9.22 13.31
C LEU A 81 -4.33 -8.53 14.68
N GLY A 82 -5.21 -7.54 14.88
CA GLY A 82 -5.28 -6.74 16.10
C GLY A 82 -4.44 -5.47 16.03
N GLU A 83 -3.97 -4.97 17.18
CA GLU A 83 -3.06 -3.81 17.24
C GLU A 83 -1.70 -4.20 16.65
N ALA A 84 -1.25 -3.42 15.67
CA ALA A 84 -0.01 -3.63 14.94
C ALA A 84 0.62 -2.26 14.70
N ASP A 85 0.83 -1.52 15.79
CA ASP A 85 1.15 -0.08 15.77
C ASP A 85 2.44 0.25 15.00
N GLU A 86 3.41 -0.66 15.00
CA GLU A 86 4.68 -0.51 14.27
C GLU A 86 4.68 -1.25 12.92
N ALA A 87 3.71 -2.11 12.67
CA ALA A 87 3.69 -2.92 11.45
C ALA A 87 3.15 -2.16 10.25
N TYR A 88 3.74 -2.43 9.09
CA TYR A 88 3.31 -1.83 7.83
C TYR A 88 3.42 -2.82 6.67
N PHE A 89 2.69 -2.52 5.60
CA PHE A 89 2.77 -3.28 4.36
C PHE A 89 3.72 -2.56 3.41
N GLU A 90 4.83 -3.21 3.08
CA GLU A 90 5.76 -2.78 2.04
C GLU A 90 5.25 -3.28 0.68
N ILE A 91 5.21 -2.39 -0.31
CA ILE A 91 4.88 -2.74 -1.70
C ILE A 91 6.13 -2.58 -2.55
N ARG A 92 6.41 -3.58 -3.40
CA ARG A 92 7.48 -3.51 -4.40
C ARG A 92 6.92 -3.85 -5.77
N LEU A 93 7.16 -2.99 -6.75
CA LEU A 93 6.89 -3.28 -8.15
C LEU A 93 7.93 -4.29 -8.67
N ASP A 94 7.50 -5.27 -9.46
CA ASP A 94 8.39 -6.24 -10.12
C ASP A 94 9.01 -5.68 -11.42
#